data_AF-A8LST5-F1
#
_entry.id   AF-A8LST5-F1
#
_cell.length_a   1.000
_cell.length_b   1.000
_cell.length_c   1.000
_cell.angle_alpha   90.00
_cell.angle_beta   90.00
_cell.angle_gamma   90.00
#
_symmetry.space_group_name_H-M   'P 1'
#
loop_
_entity.id
_entity.type
_entity.pdbx_description
1 polymer ?
#
loop_
_entity_poly.entity_id
_entity_poly.type
_entity_poly.pdbx_seq_one_letter_code
_entity_poly.pdbx_strand_id
1 'polypeptide(L)'
;MPEDFAQTLYRILPAYYRQRDETGDLKTYLAGCGALLDAVHATLRQRYADNFPDAPDPGAQAAQDWLLPYFADLVDARLVSPLPDGRRDELAHAIRWRQGKGTLATLDSIIEAIGQTEAVVQEGWQRVAMTPRIDRPLRPARSLGYGQEPAGSPANHARHPDLPAATVDMRCPSRAMAADPNRPGVQRARIDGVDRVWRQGAHHGAPCFPGSFEDISPRTPDMRTPDWRVGHFHPRRVLAFLPPPSGFFPPSAEVVTWQDTPSAGYLARIEIDTETEPGVVIHRNMSLVEGPFRPVQVQGSVDLDLAETQGTTFRFEGISFTGAVTSATARLEFYRCAMVRAATERVDLLEPALWLRSCLTQGLSAPEGRVRLEGVTVLGPTVARAVEASEALFDGPVHAPDNDTAAPPDGGCLRYSRILPDQPAGLLQLRQVTTEAPAFFSRDFPARHVGVLSPATHPALLTGAEDGGEIGAFHEARHAAVRSAIHDKLSDFLPVGQEVVLIPDIRLTAEPWSPP
;
A
#
# COMPACT_ATOMS: atom_id res chain seq x y z
N MET A 1 -4.10 -17.36 24.17
CA MET A 1 -3.18 -17.25 25.32
C MET A 1 -2.09 -18.27 25.11
N PRO A 2 -0.81 -17.90 25.10
CA PRO A 2 0.25 -18.91 25.22
C PRO A 2 0.01 -19.68 26.53
N GLU A 3 -0.03 -21.01 26.45
CA GLU A 3 -0.14 -21.83 27.65
C GLU A 3 1.15 -21.66 28.46
N ASP A 4 1.02 -21.31 29.73
CA ASP A 4 2.16 -21.27 30.66
C ASP A 4 2.27 -22.65 31.34
N PHE A 5 3.09 -23.54 30.77
CA PHE A 5 3.29 -24.86 31.35
C PHE A 5 4.02 -24.80 32.69
N ALA A 6 4.86 -23.78 32.94
CA ALA A 6 5.53 -23.60 34.23
C ALA A 6 4.50 -23.41 35.36
N GLN A 7 3.56 -22.49 35.18
CA GLN A 7 2.50 -22.25 36.15
C GLN A 7 1.56 -23.46 36.27
N THR A 8 1.29 -24.13 35.15
CA THR A 8 0.44 -25.32 35.12
C THR A 8 1.06 -26.47 35.90
N LEU A 9 2.34 -26.78 35.69
CA LEU A 9 3.09 -27.80 36.42
C LEU A 9 3.11 -27.52 37.93
N TYR A 10 3.40 -26.28 38.33
CA TYR A 10 3.40 -25.90 39.74
C TYR A 10 1.99 -26.04 40.37
N ARG A 11 0.93 -25.66 39.64
CA ARG A 11 -0.45 -25.77 40.10
C ARG A 11 -0.92 -27.22 40.30
N ILE A 12 -0.50 -28.13 39.41
CA ILE A 12 -0.87 -29.55 39.47
C ILE A 12 -0.26 -30.24 40.70
N LEU A 13 0.85 -29.72 41.25
CA LEU A 13 1.44 -30.30 42.44
C LEU A 13 0.50 -30.24 43.66
N PRO A 14 0.46 -31.32 44.48
CA PRO A 14 -0.25 -31.33 45.74
C PRO A 14 0.15 -30.14 46.63
N ALA A 15 -0.83 -29.56 47.32
CA ALA A 15 -0.64 -28.36 48.15
C ALA A 15 0.47 -28.52 49.19
N TYR A 16 0.68 -29.73 49.70
CA TYR A 16 1.76 -30.06 50.65
C TYR A 16 3.16 -29.73 50.11
N TYR A 17 3.45 -30.02 48.84
CA TYR A 17 4.75 -29.72 48.24
C TYR A 17 4.93 -28.23 47.96
N ARG A 18 3.84 -27.53 47.58
CA ARG A 18 3.85 -26.07 47.39
C ARG A 18 4.05 -25.30 48.70
N GLN A 19 3.52 -25.81 49.80
CA GLN A 19 3.71 -25.21 51.13
C GLN A 19 5.12 -25.42 51.69
N ARG A 20 5.81 -26.49 51.28
CA ARG A 20 7.19 -26.79 51.68
C ARG A 20 8.25 -26.04 50.87
N ASP A 21 7.89 -25.46 49.73
CA ASP A 21 8.79 -24.69 48.87
C ASP A 21 8.97 -23.25 49.39
N GLU A 22 9.50 -23.12 50.61
CA GLU A 22 9.71 -21.80 51.24
C GLU A 22 10.78 -20.96 50.52
N THR A 23 11.77 -21.62 49.90
CA THR A 23 12.87 -20.97 49.17
C THR A 23 12.52 -20.66 47.70
N GLY A 24 11.50 -21.31 47.13
CA GLY A 24 11.10 -21.15 45.73
C GLY A 24 11.96 -21.92 44.71
N ASP A 25 12.85 -22.80 45.18
CA ASP A 25 13.75 -23.57 44.33
C ASP A 25 12.98 -24.60 43.49
N LEU A 26 11.93 -25.22 44.05
CA LEU A 26 11.09 -26.17 43.31
C LEU A 26 10.28 -25.44 42.24
N LYS A 27 9.71 -24.27 42.55
CA LYS A 27 9.06 -23.41 41.56
C LYS A 27 10.01 -23.03 40.43
N THR A 28 11.25 -22.67 40.74
CA THR A 28 12.29 -22.32 39.74
C THR A 28 12.65 -23.53 38.86
N TYR A 29 12.83 -24.70 39.46
CA TYR A 29 13.10 -25.94 38.72
C TYR A 29 11.96 -26.30 37.76
N LEU A 30 10.71 -26.21 38.22
CA LEU A 30 9.53 -26.47 37.40
C LEU A 30 9.32 -25.40 36.34
N ALA A 31 9.74 -24.15 36.60
CA ALA A 31 9.76 -23.11 35.57
C ALA A 31 10.73 -23.47 34.44
N GLY A 32 11.92 -24.01 34.76
CA GLY A 32 12.83 -24.54 33.75
C GLY A 32 12.25 -25.71 32.95
N CYS A 33 11.56 -26.64 33.62
CA CYS A 33 10.85 -27.75 32.94
C CYS A 33 9.69 -27.25 32.07
N GLY A 34 8.94 -26.25 32.57
CA GLY A 34 7.84 -25.60 31.87
C GLY A 34 8.31 -24.92 30.59
N ALA A 35 9.39 -24.13 30.66
CA ALA A 35 9.99 -23.49 29.50
C ALA A 35 10.38 -24.48 28.39
N LEU A 36 10.89 -25.67 28.75
CA LEU A 36 11.15 -26.74 27.79
C LEU A 36 9.86 -27.27 27.15
N LEU A 37 8.81 -27.51 27.94
CA LEU A 37 7.51 -27.95 27.43
C LEU A 37 6.85 -26.89 26.54
N ASP A 38 6.94 -25.61 26.91
CA ASP A 38 6.46 -24.48 26.11
C ASP A 38 7.16 -24.48 24.74
N ALA A 39 8.49 -24.66 24.71
CA ALA A 39 9.27 -24.73 23.48
C ALA A 39 8.90 -25.96 22.61
N VAL A 40 8.73 -27.13 23.22
CA VAL A 40 8.29 -28.35 22.50
C VAL A 40 6.87 -28.17 21.94
N HIS A 41 5.96 -27.62 22.74
CA HIS A 41 4.59 -27.36 22.31
C HIS A 41 4.54 -26.34 21.18
N ALA A 42 5.29 -25.24 21.28
CA ALA A 42 5.42 -24.25 20.22
C ALA A 42 5.96 -24.87 18.91
N THR A 43 6.94 -25.77 19.01
CA THR A 43 7.47 -26.51 17.86
C THR A 43 6.42 -27.42 17.23
N LEU A 44 5.63 -28.13 18.03
CA LEU A 44 4.55 -28.99 17.53
C LEU A 44 3.43 -28.16 16.87
N ARG A 45 3.09 -27.01 17.45
CA ARG A 45 2.13 -26.06 16.87
C ARG A 45 2.61 -25.53 15.52
N GLN A 46 3.87 -25.11 15.43
CA GLN A 46 4.46 -24.67 14.17
C GLN A 46 4.46 -25.81 13.14
N ARG A 47 4.88 -27.02 13.52
CA ARG A 47 4.85 -28.18 12.63
C ARG A 47 3.45 -28.54 12.14
N TYR A 48 2.42 -28.36 12.98
CA TYR A 48 1.04 -28.53 12.56
C TYR A 48 0.62 -27.45 11.56
N ALA A 49 0.92 -26.18 11.86
CA ALA A 49 0.66 -25.04 11.00
C ALA A 49 1.34 -25.16 9.62
N ASP A 50 2.56 -25.72 9.59
CA ASP A 50 3.35 -25.93 8.38
C ASP A 50 2.70 -26.83 7.32
N ASN A 51 1.64 -27.58 7.68
CA ASN A 51 0.87 -28.37 6.72
C ASN A 51 -0.17 -27.55 5.95
N PHE A 52 -0.41 -26.30 6.35
CA PHE A 52 -1.47 -25.44 5.82
C PHE A 52 -0.85 -24.16 5.24
N PRO A 53 -0.62 -24.11 3.92
CA PRO A 53 0.03 -22.95 3.30
C PRO A 53 -0.81 -21.68 3.28
N ASP A 54 -2.12 -21.81 3.40
CA ASP A 54 -3.09 -20.71 3.33
C ASP A 54 -2.89 -19.70 4.49
N ALA A 55 -3.49 -18.52 4.35
CA ALA A 55 -3.51 -17.54 5.43
C ALA A 55 -4.24 -18.12 6.66
N PRO A 56 -3.63 -18.06 7.86
CA PRO A 56 -4.25 -18.61 9.06
C PRO A 56 -5.43 -17.74 9.52
N ASP A 57 -6.35 -18.36 10.26
CA ASP A 57 -7.36 -17.60 11.01
C ASP A 57 -6.69 -16.62 11.99
N PRO A 58 -7.33 -15.49 12.34
CA PRO A 58 -6.78 -14.53 13.31
C PRO A 58 -6.37 -15.21 14.63
N GLY A 59 -5.09 -15.09 14.98
CA GLY A 59 -4.51 -15.68 16.20
C GLY A 59 -4.01 -17.13 16.04
N ALA A 60 -4.15 -17.74 14.86
CA ALA A 60 -3.48 -18.99 14.52
C ALA A 60 -2.08 -18.72 13.92
N GLN A 61 -1.23 -19.75 13.98
CA GLN A 61 0.14 -19.68 13.47
C GLN A 61 0.13 -19.99 11.97
N ALA A 62 0.85 -19.18 11.18
CA ALA A 62 1.02 -19.43 9.75
C ALA A 62 2.08 -20.52 9.52
N ALA A 63 1.97 -21.25 8.41
CA ALA A 63 3.08 -22.07 7.89
C ALA A 63 4.31 -21.18 7.65
N GLN A 64 5.53 -21.69 7.83
CA GLN A 64 6.73 -20.89 7.58
C GLN A 64 6.90 -20.51 6.10
N ASP A 65 7.31 -19.27 5.81
CA ASP A 65 7.43 -18.74 4.43
C ASP A 65 8.33 -19.58 3.50
N TRP A 66 9.36 -20.24 4.03
CA TRP A 66 10.29 -21.06 3.26
C TRP A 66 9.66 -22.34 2.70
N LEU A 67 8.49 -22.75 3.22
CA LEU A 67 7.72 -23.90 2.73
C LEU A 67 6.88 -23.58 1.50
N LEU A 68 6.51 -22.31 1.29
CA LEU A 68 5.61 -21.89 0.22
C LEU A 68 6.07 -22.34 -1.18
N PRO A 69 7.38 -22.27 -1.54
CA PRO A 69 7.86 -22.78 -2.83
C PRO A 69 7.64 -24.27 -3.03
N TYR A 70 7.72 -25.10 -1.98
CA TYR A 70 7.51 -26.55 -2.08
C TYR A 70 6.05 -26.91 -2.33
N PHE A 71 5.14 -26.20 -1.67
CA PHE A 71 3.71 -26.33 -1.95
C PHE A 71 3.37 -25.83 -3.34
N ALA A 72 3.99 -24.72 -3.75
CA ALA A 72 3.84 -24.18 -5.10
C ALA A 72 4.30 -25.20 -6.16
N ASP A 73 5.44 -25.85 -6.00
CA ASP A 73 5.90 -26.92 -6.89
C ASP A 73 4.92 -28.11 -6.93
N LEU A 74 4.33 -28.48 -5.78
CA LEU A 74 3.36 -29.57 -5.69
C LEU A 74 2.08 -29.31 -6.51
N VAL A 75 1.60 -28.07 -6.52
CA VAL A 75 0.38 -27.68 -7.28
C VAL A 75 0.69 -26.99 -8.61
N ASP A 76 1.96 -26.97 -9.02
CA ASP A 76 2.46 -26.25 -10.20
C ASP A 76 2.07 -24.75 -10.16
N ALA A 77 2.13 -24.08 -9.02
CA ALA A 77 1.85 -22.65 -8.92
C ALA A 77 3.13 -21.82 -9.10
N ARG A 78 3.14 -20.90 -10.06
CA ARG A 78 4.20 -19.87 -10.14
C ARG A 78 3.88 -18.73 -9.19
N LEU A 79 4.61 -18.60 -8.08
CA LEU A 79 4.47 -17.48 -7.15
C LEU A 79 5.22 -16.26 -7.69
N VAL A 80 4.56 -15.10 -7.77
CA VAL A 80 5.16 -13.86 -8.29
C VAL A 80 5.02 -12.67 -7.36
N SER A 81 4.11 -12.73 -6.40
CA SER A 81 3.86 -11.65 -5.46
C SER A 81 5.11 -11.37 -4.63
N PRO A 82 5.50 -10.10 -4.48
CA PRO A 82 6.61 -9.74 -3.62
C PRO A 82 6.21 -9.74 -2.13
N LEU A 83 4.91 -9.80 -1.83
CA LEU A 83 4.39 -9.77 -0.46
C LEU A 83 4.23 -11.21 0.08
N PRO A 84 4.57 -11.48 1.35
CA PRO A 84 4.34 -12.79 1.97
C PRO A 84 2.88 -13.24 1.89
N ASP A 85 1.93 -12.37 2.24
CA ASP A 85 0.50 -12.69 2.24
C ASP A 85 0.00 -12.98 0.82
N GLY A 86 0.39 -12.15 -0.16
CA GLY A 86 0.02 -12.37 -1.56
C GLY A 86 0.57 -13.69 -2.12
N ARG A 87 1.75 -14.15 -1.70
CA ARG A 87 2.28 -15.48 -2.08
C ARG A 87 1.42 -16.63 -1.54
N ARG A 88 0.84 -16.47 -0.35
CA ARG A 88 -0.09 -17.45 0.23
C ARG A 88 -1.41 -17.43 -0.51
N ASP A 89 -1.95 -16.25 -0.79
CA ASP A 89 -3.20 -16.11 -1.55
C ASP A 89 -3.08 -16.69 -2.97
N GLU A 90 -1.92 -16.52 -3.61
CA GLU A 90 -1.63 -17.14 -4.91
C GLU A 90 -1.68 -18.67 -4.86
N LEU A 91 -1.14 -19.25 -3.79
CA LEU A 91 -1.10 -20.69 -3.59
C LEU A 91 -2.50 -21.24 -3.26
N ALA A 92 -3.23 -20.56 -2.37
CA ALA A 92 -4.59 -20.92 -1.97
C ALA A 92 -5.55 -20.93 -3.18
N HIS A 93 -5.41 -19.98 -4.10
CA HIS A 93 -6.27 -19.85 -5.26
C HIS A 93 -5.79 -20.58 -6.52
N ALA A 94 -4.60 -21.18 -6.50
CA ALA A 94 -3.93 -21.73 -7.69
C ALA A 94 -4.82 -22.66 -8.53
N ILE A 95 -5.52 -23.60 -7.89
CA ILE A 95 -6.41 -24.56 -8.56
C ILE A 95 -7.61 -23.85 -9.19
N ARG A 96 -8.25 -22.95 -8.43
CA ARG A 96 -9.44 -22.22 -8.89
C ARG A 96 -9.12 -21.34 -10.09
N TRP A 97 -8.00 -20.62 -10.06
CA TRP A 97 -7.58 -19.78 -11.17
C TRP A 97 -7.30 -20.58 -12.44
N ARG A 98 -6.71 -21.78 -12.32
CA ARG A 98 -6.50 -22.67 -13.47
C ARG A 98 -7.83 -23.11 -14.10
N GLN A 99 -8.84 -23.41 -13.29
CA GLN A 99 -10.17 -23.80 -13.76
C GLN A 99 -10.93 -22.62 -14.42
N GLY A 100 -10.72 -21.40 -13.94
CA GLY A 100 -11.36 -20.18 -14.44
C GLY A 100 -10.56 -19.40 -15.48
N LYS A 101 -9.46 -19.95 -16.00
CA LYS A 101 -8.56 -19.26 -16.94
C LYS A 101 -9.31 -18.60 -18.10
N GLY A 102 -8.96 -17.36 -18.41
CA GLY A 102 -9.57 -16.57 -19.49
C GLY A 102 -10.90 -15.91 -19.13
N THR A 103 -11.39 -16.05 -17.90
CA THR A 103 -12.59 -15.34 -17.42
C THR A 103 -12.23 -14.05 -16.70
N LEU A 104 -13.05 -13.00 -16.85
CA LEU A 104 -12.86 -11.72 -16.15
C LEU A 104 -12.84 -11.88 -14.63
N ALA A 105 -13.69 -12.76 -14.08
CA ALA A 105 -13.74 -13.03 -12.65
C ALA A 105 -12.42 -13.62 -12.11
N THR A 106 -11.72 -14.41 -12.92
CA THR A 106 -10.41 -14.94 -12.52
C THR A 106 -9.34 -13.87 -12.56
N LEU A 107 -9.37 -12.98 -13.56
CA LEU A 107 -8.44 -11.85 -13.63
C LEU A 107 -8.62 -10.90 -12.45
N ASP A 108 -9.86 -10.61 -12.09
CA ASP A 108 -10.20 -9.78 -10.93
C ASP A 108 -9.70 -10.40 -9.62
N SER A 109 -9.98 -11.70 -9.40
CA SER A 109 -9.48 -12.44 -8.24
C SER A 109 -7.94 -12.50 -8.15
N ILE A 110 -7.23 -12.55 -9.29
CA ILE A 110 -5.77 -12.49 -9.32
C ILE A 110 -5.27 -11.11 -8.88
N ILE A 111 -5.91 -10.05 -9.38
CA ILE A 111 -5.57 -8.67 -9.01
C ILE A 111 -5.80 -8.46 -7.52
N GLU A 112 -6.92 -8.94 -6.98
CA GLU A 112 -7.25 -8.84 -5.56
C GLU A 112 -6.20 -9.56 -4.69
N ALA A 113 -5.85 -10.80 -5.03
CA ALA A 113 -4.89 -11.59 -4.26
C ALA A 113 -3.47 -11.02 -4.26
N ILE A 114 -2.98 -10.58 -5.43
CA ILE A 114 -1.59 -10.07 -5.54
C ILE A 114 -1.51 -8.60 -5.15
N GLY A 115 -2.48 -7.81 -5.60
CA GLY A 115 -2.53 -6.35 -5.42
C GLY A 115 -3.13 -5.90 -4.10
N GLN A 116 -3.83 -6.78 -3.38
CA GLN A 116 -4.59 -6.47 -2.16
C GLN A 116 -5.57 -5.30 -2.40
N THR A 117 -6.09 -5.21 -3.63
CA THR A 117 -7.00 -4.16 -4.09
C THR A 117 -7.88 -4.70 -5.20
N GLU A 118 -9.14 -4.25 -5.25
CA GLU A 118 -10.06 -4.62 -6.31
C GLU A 118 -9.89 -3.73 -7.54
N ALA A 119 -10.20 -4.29 -8.72
CA ALA A 119 -10.06 -3.59 -10.00
C ALA A 119 -11.34 -3.65 -10.82
N VAL A 120 -11.39 -2.80 -11.85
CA VAL A 120 -12.42 -2.90 -12.89
C VAL A 120 -11.78 -3.43 -14.15
N VAL A 121 -12.09 -4.68 -14.48
CA VAL A 121 -11.57 -5.34 -15.69
C VAL A 121 -12.59 -5.22 -16.82
N GLN A 122 -12.14 -4.69 -17.96
CA GLN A 122 -12.96 -4.48 -19.16
C GLN A 122 -12.33 -5.17 -20.37
N GLU A 123 -13.18 -5.77 -21.21
CA GLU A 123 -12.74 -6.35 -22.47
C GLU A 123 -12.53 -5.27 -23.52
N GLY A 124 -11.34 -5.18 -24.10
CA GLY A 124 -10.98 -4.17 -25.09
C GLY A 124 -11.81 -4.24 -26.37
N TRP A 125 -12.33 -5.42 -26.75
CA TRP A 125 -13.22 -5.53 -27.91
C TRP A 125 -14.56 -4.82 -27.72
N GLN A 126 -15.04 -4.67 -26.48
CA GLN A 126 -16.25 -3.88 -26.17
C GLN A 126 -15.99 -2.37 -26.32
N ARG A 127 -14.72 -1.97 -26.35
CA ARG A 127 -14.27 -0.58 -26.45
C ARG A 127 -13.88 -0.19 -27.87
N VAL A 128 -14.10 -1.07 -28.84
CA VAL A 128 -13.81 -0.83 -30.25
C VAL A 128 -15.11 -0.71 -31.05
N ALA A 129 -15.18 0.33 -31.86
CA ALA A 129 -16.29 0.53 -32.79
C ALA A 129 -16.34 -0.60 -33.82
N MET A 130 -17.51 -1.20 -34.00
CA MET A 130 -17.72 -2.25 -35.00
C MET A 130 -19.08 -2.11 -35.65
N THR A 131 -19.20 -2.60 -36.88
CA THR A 131 -20.50 -2.68 -37.54
C THR A 131 -21.37 -3.74 -36.85
N PRO A 132 -22.68 -3.49 -36.64
CA PRO A 132 -23.61 -4.50 -36.15
C PRO A 132 -23.59 -5.73 -37.06
N ARG A 133 -23.63 -6.92 -36.46
CA ARG A 133 -23.61 -8.20 -37.19
C ARG A 133 -24.72 -9.12 -36.71
N ILE A 134 -25.20 -9.97 -37.61
CA ILE A 134 -26.32 -10.90 -37.35
C ILE A 134 -25.94 -11.98 -36.31
N ASP A 135 -24.66 -12.36 -36.25
CA ASP A 135 -24.13 -13.37 -35.32
C ASP A 135 -23.85 -12.84 -33.91
N ARG A 136 -24.21 -11.58 -33.64
CA ARG A 136 -24.00 -10.95 -32.33
C ARG A 136 -25.29 -10.32 -31.82
N PRO A 137 -26.18 -11.13 -31.20
CA PRO A 137 -27.42 -10.61 -30.63
C PRO A 137 -27.12 -9.66 -29.47
N LEU A 138 -27.98 -8.66 -29.31
CA LEU A 138 -27.90 -7.71 -28.21
C LEU A 138 -28.32 -8.38 -26.90
N ARG A 139 -27.56 -8.14 -25.83
CA ARG A 139 -27.97 -8.47 -24.46
C ARG A 139 -29.21 -7.65 -24.10
N PRO A 140 -30.17 -8.21 -23.33
CA PRO A 140 -31.30 -7.43 -22.85
C PRO A 140 -30.86 -6.16 -22.11
N ALA A 141 -31.44 -5.00 -22.40
CA ALA A 141 -31.08 -3.71 -21.80
C ALA A 141 -31.16 -3.76 -20.27
N ARG A 142 -32.09 -4.55 -19.71
CA ARG A 142 -32.19 -4.80 -18.26
C ARG A 142 -30.92 -5.36 -17.63
N SER A 143 -30.17 -6.20 -18.35
CA SER A 143 -28.91 -6.78 -17.86
C SER A 143 -27.79 -5.73 -17.72
N LEU A 144 -27.94 -4.61 -18.43
CA LEU A 144 -27.04 -3.45 -18.40
C LEU A 144 -27.59 -2.31 -17.51
N GLY A 145 -28.59 -2.60 -16.67
CA GLY A 145 -29.14 -1.65 -15.71
C GLY A 145 -30.17 -0.66 -16.27
N TYR A 146 -30.69 -0.89 -17.47
CA TYR A 146 -31.78 -0.08 -18.04
C TYR A 146 -33.15 -0.63 -17.62
N GLY A 147 -34.09 0.25 -17.29
CA GLY A 147 -35.42 -0.16 -16.83
C GLY A 147 -36.31 -0.78 -17.92
N GLN A 148 -36.11 -0.41 -19.18
CA GLN A 148 -36.91 -0.85 -20.32
C GLN A 148 -36.05 -0.96 -21.58
N GLU A 149 -36.47 -1.82 -22.50
CA GLU A 149 -35.91 -1.86 -23.85
C GLU A 149 -36.26 -0.58 -24.61
N PRO A 150 -35.31 0.03 -25.36
CA PRO A 150 -35.64 1.14 -26.24
C PRO A 150 -36.61 0.67 -27.32
N ALA A 151 -37.69 1.43 -27.53
CA ALA A 151 -38.76 1.07 -28.48
C ALA A 151 -39.17 2.26 -29.37
N GLY A 152 -39.93 1.94 -30.43
CA GLY A 152 -40.52 2.92 -31.33
C GLY A 152 -39.64 3.23 -32.53
N SER A 153 -39.23 4.49 -32.67
CA SER A 153 -38.46 4.94 -33.84
C SER A 153 -37.10 4.24 -33.96
N PRO A 154 -36.53 4.09 -35.18
CA PRO A 154 -35.16 3.58 -35.34
C PRO A 154 -34.12 4.36 -34.52
N ALA A 155 -34.31 5.67 -34.36
CA ALA A 155 -33.45 6.51 -33.53
C ALA A 155 -33.49 6.14 -32.04
N ASN A 156 -34.62 5.63 -31.53
CA ASN A 156 -34.71 5.13 -30.17
C ASN A 156 -34.09 3.73 -30.04
N HIS A 157 -34.32 2.83 -30.98
CA HIS A 157 -33.65 1.52 -31.00
C HIS A 157 -32.12 1.64 -31.07
N ALA A 158 -31.61 2.66 -31.76
CA ALA A 158 -30.17 2.98 -31.81
C ALA A 158 -29.57 3.34 -30.44
N ARG A 159 -30.39 3.63 -29.42
CA ARG A 159 -29.95 3.89 -28.04
C ARG A 159 -29.80 2.63 -27.21
N HIS A 160 -30.02 1.45 -27.79
CA HIS A 160 -29.85 0.20 -27.05
C HIS A 160 -28.43 0.09 -26.49
N PRO A 161 -28.26 -0.11 -25.17
CA PRO A 161 -26.97 0.04 -24.50
C PRO A 161 -25.90 -0.95 -24.97
N ASP A 162 -26.30 -2.11 -25.49
CA ASP A 162 -25.39 -3.12 -26.02
C ASP A 162 -25.06 -2.95 -27.52
N LEU A 163 -25.68 -1.98 -28.19
CA LEU A 163 -25.39 -1.72 -29.60
C LEU A 163 -23.98 -1.13 -29.71
N PRO A 164 -23.08 -1.59 -30.60
CA PRO A 164 -21.72 -1.07 -30.71
C PRO A 164 -21.68 0.27 -31.47
N ALA A 165 -22.49 1.25 -31.07
CA ALA A 165 -22.53 2.56 -31.68
C ALA A 165 -21.38 3.44 -31.17
N ALA A 166 -20.62 4.03 -32.09
CA ALA A 166 -19.53 4.97 -31.75
C ALA A 166 -20.03 6.42 -31.59
N THR A 167 -21.25 6.71 -32.02
CA THR A 167 -21.84 8.05 -31.91
C THR A 167 -22.34 8.29 -30.50
N VAL A 168 -21.74 9.26 -29.81
CA VAL A 168 -22.15 9.64 -28.45
C VAL A 168 -23.39 10.56 -28.46
N ASP A 169 -24.32 10.31 -27.56
CA ASP A 169 -25.45 11.19 -27.25
C ASP A 169 -24.98 12.29 -26.28
N MET A 170 -24.69 13.48 -26.83
CA MET A 170 -24.20 14.62 -26.06
C MET A 170 -25.19 15.15 -25.01
N ARG A 171 -26.46 14.72 -25.04
CA ARG A 171 -27.47 15.12 -24.05
C ARG A 171 -27.39 14.31 -22.76
N CYS A 172 -26.72 13.15 -22.80
CA CYS A 172 -26.63 12.23 -21.67
C CYS A 172 -25.17 12.06 -21.24
N PRO A 173 -24.82 12.30 -19.97
CA PRO A 173 -23.48 12.02 -19.48
C PRO A 173 -23.25 10.51 -19.30
N SER A 174 -22.12 10.00 -19.80
CA SER A 174 -21.62 8.65 -19.52
C SER A 174 -20.63 8.71 -18.36
N ARG A 175 -21.04 8.18 -17.20
CA ARG A 175 -20.27 8.14 -15.96
C ARG A 175 -20.77 7.05 -15.02
N ALA A 176 -19.99 6.72 -13.98
CA ALA A 176 -20.44 5.86 -12.90
C ALA A 176 -21.50 6.59 -12.05
N MET A 177 -22.66 5.96 -11.88
CA MET A 177 -23.77 6.46 -11.07
C MET A 177 -24.02 5.55 -9.87
N ALA A 178 -24.30 6.14 -8.71
CA ALA A 178 -24.71 5.40 -7.54
C ALA A 178 -25.96 4.55 -7.87
N ALA A 179 -25.97 3.31 -7.36
CA ALA A 179 -27.03 2.36 -7.66
C ALA A 179 -27.39 1.52 -6.43
N ASP A 180 -28.66 1.13 -6.36
CA ASP A 180 -29.10 0.10 -5.41
C ASP A 180 -28.37 -1.22 -5.72
N PRO A 181 -27.69 -1.84 -4.74
CA PRO A 181 -26.94 -3.08 -4.92
C PRO A 181 -27.75 -4.23 -5.55
N ASN A 182 -29.07 -4.24 -5.40
CA ASN A 182 -29.94 -5.31 -5.89
C ASN A 182 -30.38 -5.12 -7.35
N ARG A 183 -30.01 -4.02 -8.00
CA ARG A 183 -30.36 -3.80 -9.42
C ARG A 183 -29.46 -4.62 -10.35
N PRO A 184 -29.99 -5.09 -11.49
CA PRO A 184 -29.16 -5.73 -12.50
C PRO A 184 -28.19 -4.72 -13.14
N GLY A 185 -27.04 -5.21 -13.62
CA GLY A 185 -26.01 -4.38 -14.26
C GLY A 185 -25.19 -3.52 -13.30
N VAL A 186 -25.30 -3.77 -11.99
CA VAL A 186 -24.52 -3.11 -10.94
C VAL A 186 -23.13 -3.74 -10.83
N GLN A 187 -22.14 -2.88 -10.67
CA GLN A 187 -20.76 -3.23 -10.34
C GLN A 187 -20.50 -2.85 -8.88
N ARG A 188 -19.62 -3.61 -8.24
CA ARG A 188 -19.20 -3.39 -6.86
C ARG A 188 -17.68 -3.46 -6.82
N ALA A 189 -17.08 -2.59 -6.02
CA ALA A 189 -15.69 -2.73 -5.64
C ALA A 189 -15.47 -2.25 -4.20
N ARG A 190 -14.58 -2.90 -3.46
CA ARG A 190 -14.14 -2.49 -2.13
C ARG A 190 -12.72 -1.91 -2.20
N ILE A 191 -12.60 -0.61 -1.94
CA ILE A 191 -11.33 0.12 -2.05
C ILE A 191 -11.07 0.84 -0.73
N ASP A 192 -9.90 0.61 -0.13
CA ASP A 192 -9.53 1.09 1.22
C ASP A 192 -10.62 0.79 2.27
N GLY A 193 -11.23 -0.40 2.19
CA GLY A 193 -12.30 -0.82 3.10
C GLY A 193 -13.68 -0.18 2.85
N VAL A 194 -13.80 0.71 1.85
CA VAL A 194 -15.06 1.37 1.47
C VAL A 194 -15.71 0.63 0.30
N ASP A 195 -16.93 0.15 0.51
CA ASP A 195 -17.73 -0.47 -0.55
C ASP A 195 -18.26 0.62 -1.50
N ARG A 196 -17.94 0.48 -2.78
CA ARG A 196 -18.43 1.31 -3.87
C ARG A 196 -19.36 0.47 -4.72
N VAL A 197 -20.57 0.98 -4.93
CA VAL A 197 -21.60 0.32 -5.74
C VAL A 197 -22.08 1.30 -6.79
N TRP A 198 -21.93 0.94 -8.05
CA TRP A 198 -22.31 1.80 -9.17
C TRP A 198 -22.91 1.03 -10.33
N ARG A 199 -23.53 1.78 -11.23
CA ARG A 199 -23.89 1.32 -12.57
C ARG A 199 -23.40 2.35 -13.59
N GLN A 200 -23.28 1.93 -14.84
CA GLN A 200 -23.05 2.90 -15.90
C GLN A 200 -24.31 3.74 -16.13
N GLY A 201 -24.17 5.07 -16.13
CA GLY A 201 -25.29 5.98 -16.29
C GLY A 201 -25.95 5.91 -17.67
N ALA A 202 -25.17 6.22 -18.72
CA ALA A 202 -25.60 6.11 -20.11
C ALA A 202 -24.48 5.49 -20.96
N HIS A 203 -24.72 4.32 -21.55
CA HIS A 203 -23.70 3.61 -22.35
C HIS A 203 -23.27 4.36 -23.61
N HIS A 204 -24.22 5.07 -24.23
CA HIS A 204 -23.97 5.92 -25.39
C HIS A 204 -23.74 7.38 -25.02
N GLY A 205 -23.65 7.72 -23.73
CA GLY A 205 -23.49 9.10 -23.31
C GLY A 205 -22.13 9.68 -23.66
N ALA A 206 -22.01 11.01 -23.64
CA ALA A 206 -20.71 11.67 -23.72
C ALA A 206 -19.88 11.34 -22.46
N PRO A 207 -18.66 10.78 -22.59
CA PRO A 207 -17.85 10.39 -21.44
C PRO A 207 -17.45 11.60 -20.61
N CYS A 208 -17.82 11.63 -19.33
CA CYS A 208 -17.43 12.71 -18.42
C CYS A 208 -15.94 12.70 -18.09
N PHE A 209 -15.34 11.51 -18.06
CA PHE A 209 -13.93 11.30 -17.73
C PHE A 209 -13.28 10.39 -18.78
N PRO A 210 -12.91 10.92 -19.95
CA PRO A 210 -12.31 10.13 -21.02
C PRO A 210 -11.06 9.37 -20.55
N GLY A 211 -10.95 8.09 -20.91
CA GLY A 211 -9.82 7.23 -20.52
C GLY A 211 -9.86 6.64 -19.11
N SER A 212 -10.89 6.94 -18.32
CA SER A 212 -11.15 6.27 -17.05
C SER A 212 -11.95 4.97 -17.26
N PHE A 213 -12.14 4.20 -16.18
CA PHE A 213 -13.04 3.05 -16.15
C PHE A 213 -14.50 3.44 -16.45
N GLU A 214 -14.87 4.71 -16.18
CA GLU A 214 -16.23 5.25 -16.42
C GLU A 214 -16.48 5.60 -17.89
N ASP A 215 -15.41 5.85 -18.66
CA ASP A 215 -15.51 5.94 -20.11
C ASP A 215 -15.77 4.53 -20.61
N ILE A 216 -16.89 4.27 -21.28
CA ILE A 216 -17.12 3.00 -22.00
C ILE A 216 -17.34 3.21 -23.49
N SER A 217 -17.04 4.41 -23.99
CA SER A 217 -17.27 4.79 -25.38
C SER A 217 -16.43 3.92 -26.33
N PRO A 218 -17.04 3.39 -27.40
CA PRO A 218 -16.29 2.68 -28.45
C PRO A 218 -15.43 3.64 -29.27
N ARG A 219 -14.21 3.22 -29.61
CA ARG A 219 -13.25 4.00 -30.42
C ARG A 219 -12.67 3.18 -31.56
N THR A 220 -11.97 3.85 -32.46
CA THR A 220 -11.18 3.19 -33.50
C THR A 220 -10.04 2.38 -32.86
N PRO A 221 -9.66 1.22 -33.42
CA PRO A 221 -8.52 0.46 -32.92
C PRO A 221 -7.25 1.30 -32.78
N ASP A 222 -6.64 1.26 -31.60
CA ASP A 222 -5.34 1.85 -31.30
C ASP A 222 -4.25 0.80 -31.51
N MET A 223 -3.30 1.11 -32.39
CA MET A 223 -2.22 0.20 -32.79
C MET A 223 -0.91 0.47 -32.05
N ARG A 224 -0.88 1.47 -31.15
CA ARG A 224 0.30 1.78 -30.35
C ARG A 224 0.57 0.67 -29.33
N THR A 225 1.83 0.53 -28.92
CA THR A 225 2.20 -0.30 -27.77
C THR A 225 1.45 0.21 -26.54
N PRO A 226 0.71 -0.66 -25.83
CA PRO A 226 -0.05 -0.22 -24.67
C PRO A 226 0.88 0.17 -23.53
N ASP A 227 0.53 1.26 -22.85
CA ASP A 227 1.09 1.65 -21.57
C ASP A 227 -0.03 2.12 -20.64
N TRP A 228 0.33 2.75 -19.52
CA TRP A 228 -0.63 3.27 -18.54
C TRP A 228 -1.56 4.37 -19.11
N ARG A 229 -1.26 4.98 -20.26
CA ARG A 229 -1.96 6.14 -20.85
C ARG A 229 -2.50 5.92 -22.26
N VAL A 230 -1.84 5.12 -23.10
CA VAL A 230 -2.14 4.96 -24.54
C VAL A 230 -2.19 3.49 -24.95
N GLY A 231 -2.73 3.19 -26.15
CA GLY A 231 -2.79 1.83 -26.69
C GLY A 231 -3.92 0.96 -26.11
N HIS A 232 -4.93 1.58 -25.49
CA HIS A 232 -5.97 0.87 -24.74
C HIS A 232 -7.06 0.27 -25.64
N PHE A 233 -7.45 0.97 -26.69
CA PHE A 233 -8.64 0.63 -27.48
C PHE A 233 -8.33 -0.40 -28.55
N HIS A 234 -8.20 -1.69 -28.20
CA HIS A 234 -7.91 -2.73 -29.19
C HIS A 234 -8.54 -4.08 -28.78
N PRO A 235 -9.05 -4.90 -29.72
CA PRO A 235 -9.80 -6.12 -29.38
C PRO A 235 -8.97 -7.23 -28.74
N ARG A 236 -7.64 -7.13 -28.83
CA ARG A 236 -6.67 -8.00 -28.14
C ARG A 236 -6.18 -7.43 -26.80
N ARG A 237 -6.95 -6.52 -26.20
CA ARG A 237 -6.60 -5.89 -24.93
C ARG A 237 -7.62 -6.27 -23.87
N VAL A 238 -7.13 -6.49 -22.67
CA VAL A 238 -7.93 -6.52 -21.45
C VAL A 238 -7.47 -5.34 -20.59
N LEU A 239 -8.38 -4.40 -20.33
CA LEU A 239 -8.08 -3.19 -19.58
C LEU A 239 -8.39 -3.44 -18.11
N ALA A 240 -7.37 -3.39 -17.25
CA ALA A 240 -7.55 -3.50 -15.81
C ALA A 240 -7.32 -2.12 -15.20
N PHE A 241 -8.41 -1.47 -14.80
CA PHE A 241 -8.36 -0.20 -14.10
C PHE A 241 -8.17 -0.46 -12.60
N LEU A 242 -7.09 0.10 -12.05
CA LEU A 242 -6.67 -0.08 -10.66
C LEU A 242 -6.75 1.25 -9.93
N PRO A 243 -7.25 1.32 -8.69
CA PRO A 243 -7.03 2.52 -7.90
C PRO A 243 -5.52 2.70 -7.69
N PRO A 244 -4.97 3.93 -7.76
CA PRO A 244 -3.61 4.17 -7.30
C PRO A 244 -3.46 3.63 -5.87
N PRO A 245 -2.30 3.07 -5.49
CA PRO A 245 -2.08 2.63 -4.12
C PRO A 245 -2.40 3.75 -3.11
N SER A 246 -2.96 3.39 -1.96
CA SER A 246 -3.09 4.33 -0.86
C SER A 246 -1.70 4.63 -0.30
N GLY A 247 -1.41 5.90 -0.08
CA GLY A 247 -0.23 6.34 0.65
C GLY A 247 -0.49 6.29 2.15
N PHE A 248 0.12 7.21 2.89
CA PHE A 248 -0.04 7.30 4.36
C PHE A 248 -1.39 7.86 4.81
N PHE A 249 -2.21 8.39 3.90
CA PHE A 249 -3.47 9.07 4.21
C PHE A 249 -4.70 8.42 3.54
N PRO A 250 -4.99 7.13 3.78
CA PRO A 250 -6.21 6.52 3.25
C PRO A 250 -7.46 7.16 3.89
N PRO A 251 -8.61 7.22 3.18
CA PRO A 251 -9.86 7.76 3.74
C PRO A 251 -10.38 7.01 4.97
N SER A 252 -9.98 5.75 5.13
CA SER A 252 -10.32 4.89 6.27
C SER A 252 -9.45 5.12 7.51
N ALA A 253 -8.43 5.99 7.42
CA ALA A 253 -7.55 6.27 8.54
C ALA A 253 -8.31 6.93 9.68
N GLU A 254 -8.02 6.49 10.89
CA GLU A 254 -8.66 7.02 12.09
C GLU A 254 -7.96 8.30 12.52
N VAL A 255 -8.75 9.34 12.82
CA VAL A 255 -8.25 10.68 13.09
C VAL A 255 -8.27 10.92 14.60
N VAL A 256 -7.12 11.35 15.14
CA VAL A 256 -6.90 11.65 16.55
C VAL A 256 -6.21 13.01 16.68
N THR A 257 -6.41 13.69 17.80
CA THR A 257 -5.75 14.97 18.12
C THR A 257 -4.60 14.72 19.09
N TRP A 258 -3.44 15.31 18.83
CA TRP A 258 -2.32 15.30 19.77
C TRP A 258 -2.63 16.18 20.99
N GLN A 259 -2.28 15.69 22.17
CA GLN A 259 -2.39 16.40 23.45
C GLN A 259 -1.23 15.97 24.35
N ASP A 260 -0.71 16.90 25.16
CA ASP A 260 0.40 16.63 26.11
C ASP A 260 0.08 15.46 27.05
N THR A 261 -1.18 15.37 27.47
CA THR A 261 -1.72 14.16 28.09
C THR A 261 -2.44 13.36 27.01
N PRO A 262 -1.98 12.13 26.68
CA PRO A 262 -2.59 11.33 25.63
C PRO A 262 -4.08 11.14 25.85
N SER A 263 -4.89 11.55 24.87
CA SER A 263 -6.34 11.39 24.96
C SER A 263 -6.73 9.90 24.99
N ALA A 264 -7.89 9.57 25.58
CA ALA A 264 -8.40 8.20 25.58
C ALA A 264 -8.55 7.63 24.16
N GLY A 265 -8.85 8.47 23.16
CA GLY A 265 -8.93 8.08 21.76
C GLY A 265 -7.58 7.71 21.13
N TYR A 266 -6.50 8.34 21.61
CA TYR A 266 -5.12 8.02 21.22
C TYR A 266 -4.66 6.70 21.85
N LEU A 267 -4.81 6.57 23.18
CA LEU A 267 -4.40 5.37 23.92
C LEU A 267 -5.21 4.11 23.55
N ALA A 268 -6.39 4.27 22.94
CA ALA A 268 -7.16 3.14 22.41
C ALA A 268 -6.53 2.50 21.16
N ARG A 269 -5.50 3.12 20.56
CA ARG A 269 -4.91 2.74 19.26
C ARG A 269 -3.40 2.70 19.27
N ILE A 270 -2.80 3.53 20.12
CA ILE A 270 -1.36 3.68 20.25
C ILE A 270 -0.96 3.14 21.61
N GLU A 271 -0.10 2.12 21.59
CA GLU A 271 0.62 1.64 22.75
C GLU A 271 1.80 2.59 23.02
N ILE A 272 1.96 3.01 24.27
CA ILE A 272 3.11 3.79 24.71
C ILE A 272 3.98 2.88 25.57
N ASP A 273 5.17 2.56 25.06
CA ASP A 273 6.14 1.69 25.71
C ASP A 273 7.37 2.51 26.12
N THR A 274 7.69 2.44 27.41
CA THR A 274 8.85 3.09 28.04
C THR A 274 9.76 2.09 28.76
N GLU A 275 9.44 0.80 28.70
CA GLU A 275 10.10 -0.26 29.47
C GLU A 275 11.05 -1.10 28.61
N THR A 276 10.75 -1.27 27.31
CA THR A 276 11.54 -2.14 26.42
C THR A 276 12.96 -1.61 26.18
N GLU A 277 13.11 -0.31 25.97
CA GLU A 277 14.39 0.35 25.70
C GLU A 277 14.57 1.54 26.67
N PRO A 278 15.53 1.47 27.62
CA PRO A 278 15.76 2.55 28.57
C PRO A 278 16.08 3.87 27.87
N GLY A 279 15.29 4.92 28.14
CA GLY A 279 15.46 6.26 27.57
C GLY A 279 14.79 6.47 26.20
N VAL A 280 14.05 5.47 25.71
CA VAL A 280 13.24 5.56 24.49
C VAL A 280 11.76 5.51 24.86
N VAL A 281 10.99 6.46 24.35
CA VAL A 281 9.52 6.48 24.46
C VAL A 281 8.96 6.08 23.10
N ILE A 282 8.40 4.87 23.03
CA ILE A 282 7.88 4.29 21.78
C ILE A 282 6.37 4.49 21.74
N HIS A 283 5.90 5.21 20.73
CA HIS A 283 4.50 5.34 20.36
C HIS A 283 4.20 4.40 19.19
N ARG A 284 3.66 3.22 19.49
CA ARG A 284 3.42 2.16 18.51
C ARG A 284 1.95 2.05 18.15
N ASN A 285 1.66 2.14 16.85
CA ASN A 285 0.34 1.80 16.33
C ASN A 285 0.07 0.30 16.50
N MET A 286 -0.97 -0.04 17.26
CA MET A 286 -1.33 -1.45 17.56
C MET A 286 -1.61 -2.27 16.29
N SER A 287 -2.12 -1.64 15.22
CA SER A 287 -2.37 -2.31 13.94
C SER A 287 -1.11 -2.73 13.17
N LEU A 288 0.09 -2.31 13.60
CA LEU A 288 1.34 -2.84 13.06
C LEU A 288 1.59 -4.29 13.49
N VAL A 289 1.02 -4.69 14.63
CA VAL A 289 1.15 -6.03 15.20
C VAL A 289 -0.13 -6.84 14.96
N GLU A 290 -1.27 -6.17 14.96
CA GLU A 290 -2.59 -6.79 14.89
C GLU A 290 -3.27 -6.58 13.51
N GLY A 291 -3.08 -7.54 12.61
CA GLY A 291 -3.83 -7.61 11.35
C GLY A 291 -3.35 -6.62 10.26
N PRO A 292 -4.24 -6.21 9.33
CA PRO A 292 -3.85 -5.31 8.24
C PRO A 292 -3.56 -3.91 8.79
N PHE A 293 -2.39 -3.37 8.46
CA PHE A 293 -1.93 -2.06 8.91
C PHE A 293 -2.96 -0.97 8.58
N ARG A 294 -3.35 -0.19 9.60
CA ARG A 294 -4.23 0.98 9.47
C ARG A 294 -3.52 2.20 10.03
N PRO A 295 -3.16 3.19 9.21
CA PRO A 295 -2.47 4.37 9.71
C PRO A 295 -3.40 5.17 10.63
N VAL A 296 -2.85 5.61 11.77
CA VAL A 296 -3.51 6.56 12.67
C VAL A 296 -3.06 7.96 12.28
N GLN A 297 -4.02 8.85 12.05
CA GLN A 297 -3.77 10.23 11.67
C GLN A 297 -3.81 11.15 12.88
N VAL A 298 -2.70 11.85 13.14
CA VAL A 298 -2.60 12.88 14.17
C VAL A 298 -2.75 14.25 13.53
N GLN A 299 -3.76 15.00 13.96
CA GLN A 299 -4.01 16.35 13.45
C GLN A 299 -3.11 17.39 14.10
N GLY A 300 -2.53 18.27 13.27
CA GLY A 300 -1.77 19.44 13.71
C GLY A 300 -0.28 19.16 13.87
N SER A 301 0.44 20.18 14.33
CA SER A 301 1.87 20.07 14.66
C SER A 301 2.04 19.57 16.09
N VAL A 302 3.08 18.77 16.29
CA VAL A 302 3.48 18.15 17.55
C VAL A 302 4.82 18.72 17.95
N ASP A 303 4.86 19.35 19.12
CA ASP A 303 6.06 19.82 19.77
C ASP A 303 6.35 18.93 20.99
N LEU A 304 7.57 18.37 21.05
CA LEU A 304 7.97 17.41 22.07
C LEU A 304 8.92 18.03 23.11
N ASP A 305 9.08 19.35 23.09
CA ASP A 305 9.88 20.08 24.05
C ASP A 305 9.15 20.25 25.38
N LEU A 306 9.20 19.21 26.20
CA LEU A 306 8.79 19.25 27.61
C LEU A 306 10.05 19.36 28.50
N ALA A 307 9.95 20.03 29.64
CA ALA A 307 11.09 20.36 30.51
C ALA A 307 11.93 19.15 31.02
N GLU A 308 11.46 17.92 30.82
CA GLU A 308 12.07 16.65 31.26
C GLU A 308 12.58 15.76 30.10
N THR A 309 12.62 16.23 28.85
CA THR A 309 12.96 15.40 27.66
C THR A 309 14.44 15.44 27.25
N GLN A 310 15.31 16.04 28.06
CA GLN A 310 16.75 16.07 27.78
C GLN A 310 17.33 14.64 27.74
N GLY A 311 17.80 14.24 26.56
CA GLY A 311 18.41 12.92 26.34
C GLY A 311 17.42 11.83 25.92
N THR A 312 16.11 12.09 25.95
CA THR A 312 15.07 11.14 25.53
C THR A 312 15.05 10.95 24.02
N THR A 313 14.72 9.75 23.58
CA THR A 313 14.43 9.42 22.17
C THR A 313 12.94 9.16 22.04
N PHE A 314 12.25 9.87 21.14
CA PHE A 314 10.87 9.57 20.78
C PHE A 314 10.84 8.73 19.51
N ARG A 315 10.26 7.54 19.58
CA ARG A 315 10.06 6.66 18.43
C ARG A 315 8.57 6.59 18.10
N PHE A 316 8.21 6.95 16.88
CA PHE A 316 6.84 6.83 16.37
C PHE A 316 6.77 5.74 15.31
N GLU A 317 5.89 4.76 15.49
CA GLU A 317 5.73 3.63 14.59
C GLU A 317 4.30 3.61 14.03
N GLY A 318 4.15 3.82 12.71
CA GLY A 318 2.86 3.68 12.01
C GLY A 318 1.88 4.83 12.23
N ILE A 319 2.39 6.05 12.48
CA ILE A 319 1.59 7.24 12.79
C ILE A 319 1.80 8.31 11.71
N SER A 320 0.71 8.87 11.19
CA SER A 320 0.75 9.90 10.14
C SER A 320 0.31 11.25 10.70
N PHE A 321 1.21 12.23 10.69
CA PHE A 321 0.98 13.58 11.17
C PHE A 321 0.57 14.49 10.02
N THR A 322 -0.50 15.27 10.21
CA THR A 322 -0.89 16.30 9.22
C THR A 322 -0.11 17.61 9.36
N GLY A 323 0.71 17.74 10.42
CA GLY A 323 1.59 18.88 10.68
C GLY A 323 3.05 18.49 10.88
N ALA A 324 3.82 19.39 11.50
CA ALA A 324 5.23 19.19 11.80
C ALA A 324 5.42 18.40 13.11
N VAL A 325 6.48 17.60 13.22
CA VAL A 325 6.94 17.01 14.48
C VAL A 325 8.31 17.61 14.79
N THR A 326 8.40 18.36 15.90
CA THR A 326 9.57 19.16 16.27
C THR A 326 10.07 18.83 17.68
N SER A 327 11.39 18.94 17.89
CA SER A 327 11.98 19.02 19.23
C SER A 327 13.33 19.73 19.22
N ALA A 328 13.58 20.63 20.18
CA ALA A 328 14.87 21.23 20.42
C ALA A 328 15.88 20.26 21.06
N THR A 329 15.43 19.28 21.85
CA THR A 329 16.34 18.48 22.70
C THR A 329 16.30 16.97 22.47
N ALA A 330 15.17 16.43 21.98
CA ALA A 330 14.99 15.00 21.83
C ALA A 330 15.53 14.47 20.50
N ARG A 331 15.93 13.19 20.52
CA ARG A 331 16.17 12.42 19.29
C ARG A 331 14.83 11.94 18.77
N LEU A 332 14.64 11.99 17.46
CA LEU A 332 13.38 11.58 16.84
C LEU A 332 13.61 10.39 15.90
N GLU A 333 12.84 9.34 16.10
CA GLU A 333 12.84 8.13 15.29
C GLU A 333 11.44 7.89 14.70
N PHE A 334 11.37 7.61 13.41
CA PHE A 334 10.11 7.38 12.72
C PHE A 334 10.19 6.11 11.88
N TYR A 335 9.19 5.25 12.03
CA TYR A 335 9.03 4.04 11.21
C TYR A 335 7.62 3.99 10.64
N ARG A 336 7.50 3.92 9.30
CA ARG A 336 6.21 3.90 8.60
C ARG A 336 5.30 5.09 8.93
N CYS A 337 5.90 6.27 9.08
CA CYS A 337 5.23 7.52 9.38
C CYS A 337 5.21 8.50 8.19
N ALA A 338 4.26 9.43 8.20
CA ALA A 338 4.29 10.59 7.32
C ALA A 338 4.10 11.88 8.12
N MET A 339 4.76 12.97 7.74
CA MET A 339 4.63 14.27 8.39
C MET A 339 4.91 15.42 7.44
N VAL A 340 4.33 16.59 7.67
CA VAL A 340 4.67 17.80 6.88
C VAL A 340 6.15 18.13 7.06
N ARG A 341 6.63 18.14 8.30
CA ARG A 341 8.04 18.40 8.59
C ARG A 341 8.50 17.55 9.77
N ALA A 342 9.68 16.96 9.66
CA ALA A 342 10.38 16.37 10.81
C ALA A 342 11.58 17.26 11.13
N ALA A 343 11.67 17.77 12.37
CA ALA A 343 12.76 18.65 12.74
C ALA A 343 13.27 18.44 14.16
N THR A 344 14.59 18.55 14.34
CA THR A 344 15.22 18.57 15.66
C THR A 344 16.40 19.53 15.71
N GLU A 345 16.61 20.20 16.85
CA GLU A 345 17.80 21.04 17.09
C GLU A 345 18.88 20.29 17.89
N ARG A 346 18.68 18.99 18.15
CA ARG A 346 19.64 18.17 18.89
C ARG A 346 20.99 18.09 18.17
N VAL A 347 22.04 18.49 18.88
CA VAL A 347 23.43 18.42 18.42
C VAL A 347 23.99 17.03 18.72
N ASP A 348 24.07 16.18 17.70
CA ASP A 348 24.69 14.85 17.80
C ASP A 348 25.16 14.40 16.41
N LEU A 349 26.47 14.16 16.29
CA LEU A 349 27.09 13.72 15.05
C LEU A 349 27.58 12.28 15.11
N LEU A 350 27.53 11.62 16.27
CA LEU A 350 27.91 10.22 16.41
C LEU A 350 26.70 9.33 16.14
N GLU A 351 25.58 9.66 16.77
CA GLU A 351 24.30 8.99 16.59
C GLU A 351 23.35 9.90 15.80
N PRO A 352 22.40 9.34 15.03
CA PRO A 352 21.46 10.16 14.28
C PRO A 352 20.56 10.95 15.24
N ALA A 353 20.56 12.28 15.13
CA ALA A 353 19.60 13.14 15.82
C ALA A 353 18.18 12.89 15.29
N LEU A 354 18.09 12.51 14.00
CA LEU A 354 16.85 12.21 13.31
C LEU A 354 17.01 10.94 12.47
N TRP A 355 16.19 9.93 12.72
CA TRP A 355 16.18 8.67 11.98
C TRP A 355 14.79 8.39 11.41
N LEU A 356 14.69 8.22 10.10
CA LEU A 356 13.44 7.89 9.41
C LEU A 356 13.62 6.59 8.62
N ARG A 357 12.64 5.69 8.71
CA ARG A 357 12.56 4.47 7.91
C ARG A 357 11.16 4.28 7.33
N SER A 358 11.06 4.06 6.03
CA SER A 358 9.78 3.90 5.32
C SER A 358 8.85 5.09 5.55
N CYS A 359 9.39 6.31 5.44
CA CYS A 359 8.68 7.54 5.79
C CYS A 359 8.50 8.50 4.62
N LEU A 360 7.49 9.35 4.73
CA LEU A 360 7.24 10.46 3.80
C LEU A 360 7.24 11.80 4.54
N THR A 361 7.98 12.79 4.04
CA THR A 361 7.88 14.15 4.58
C THR A 361 7.99 15.25 3.53
N GLN A 362 7.37 16.42 3.77
CA GLN A 362 7.57 17.60 2.92
C GLN A 362 8.86 18.36 3.24
N GLY A 363 9.45 18.16 4.41
CA GLY A 363 10.71 18.82 4.76
C GLY A 363 11.37 18.18 5.96
N LEU A 364 12.71 18.20 5.95
CA LEU A 364 13.51 17.61 7.00
C LEU A 364 14.56 18.60 7.49
N SER A 365 14.75 18.70 8.80
CA SER A 365 15.68 19.67 9.38
C SER A 365 16.32 19.15 10.66
N ALA A 366 17.62 18.85 10.61
CA ALA A 366 18.45 18.61 11.79
C ALA A 366 19.77 19.38 11.63
N PRO A 367 19.75 20.72 11.77
CA PRO A 367 20.85 21.58 11.36
C PRO A 367 22.20 21.13 11.94
N GLU A 368 22.28 20.93 13.24
CA GLU A 368 23.53 20.56 13.92
C GLU A 368 23.69 19.04 14.12
N GLY A 369 22.81 18.24 13.51
CA GLY A 369 22.71 16.80 13.75
C GLY A 369 22.99 15.93 12.52
N ARG A 370 23.30 14.66 12.78
CA ARG A 370 23.32 13.61 11.75
C ARG A 370 21.90 13.13 11.47
N VAL A 371 21.57 12.91 10.20
CA VAL A 371 20.30 12.33 9.76
C VAL A 371 20.54 10.97 9.11
N ARG A 372 19.74 9.97 9.49
CA ARG A 372 19.73 8.64 8.86
C ARG A 372 18.37 8.38 8.20
N LEU A 373 18.38 8.00 6.92
CA LEU A 373 17.19 7.74 6.12
C LEU A 373 17.27 6.36 5.44
N GLU A 374 16.22 5.56 5.55
CA GLU A 374 16.12 4.25 4.90
C GLU A 374 14.74 4.10 4.24
N GLY A 375 14.68 4.06 2.90
CA GLY A 375 13.40 4.00 2.18
C GLY A 375 12.52 5.23 2.47
N VAL A 376 13.05 6.45 2.32
CA VAL A 376 12.34 7.70 2.68
C VAL A 376 12.12 8.58 1.47
N THR A 377 10.94 9.18 1.33
CA THR A 377 10.70 10.25 0.35
C THR A 377 10.65 11.60 1.07
N VAL A 378 11.51 12.53 0.67
CA VAL A 378 11.48 13.93 1.10
C VAL A 378 11.05 14.79 -0.07
N LEU A 379 9.84 15.36 -0.02
CA LEU A 379 9.27 16.15 -1.12
C LEU A 379 9.85 17.58 -1.22
N GLY A 380 10.46 18.09 -0.15
CA GLY A 380 11.05 19.41 -0.09
C GLY A 380 12.48 19.39 0.46
N PRO A 381 12.95 20.49 1.07
CA PRO A 381 14.35 20.62 1.44
C PRO A 381 14.73 19.70 2.61
N THR A 382 15.97 19.22 2.55
CA THR A 382 16.65 18.52 3.63
C THR A 382 17.79 19.38 4.13
N VAL A 383 17.72 19.80 5.40
CA VAL A 383 18.78 20.56 6.08
C VAL A 383 19.41 19.66 7.13
N ALA A 384 20.70 19.36 7.01
CA ALA A 384 21.40 18.53 7.97
C ALA A 384 22.90 18.76 7.96
N ARG A 385 23.56 18.61 9.12
CA ARG A 385 25.03 18.65 9.20
C ARG A 385 25.68 17.49 8.45
N ALA A 386 25.12 16.30 8.60
CA ALA A 386 25.57 15.07 7.94
C ALA A 386 24.37 14.19 7.57
N VAL A 387 24.44 13.48 6.43
CA VAL A 387 23.34 12.65 5.93
C VAL A 387 23.83 11.25 5.54
N GLU A 388 23.16 10.24 6.07
CA GLU A 388 23.28 8.84 5.65
C GLU A 388 21.94 8.39 5.10
N ALA A 389 21.89 8.04 3.81
CA ALA A 389 20.64 7.65 3.16
C ALA A 389 20.80 6.38 2.32
N SER A 390 19.84 5.47 2.47
CA SER A 390 19.66 4.28 1.62
C SER A 390 18.23 4.27 1.09
N GLU A 391 18.06 3.93 -0.20
CA GLU A 391 16.75 3.94 -0.86
C GLU A 391 15.96 5.26 -0.67
N ALA A 392 16.64 6.40 -0.53
CA ALA A 392 15.99 7.68 -0.27
C ALA A 392 15.71 8.44 -1.56
N LEU A 393 14.54 9.04 -1.66
CA LEU A 393 14.11 9.89 -2.76
C LEU A 393 14.00 11.33 -2.28
N PHE A 394 14.96 12.17 -2.67
CA PHE A 394 14.93 13.61 -2.42
C PHE A 394 14.32 14.32 -3.64
N ASP A 395 13.11 14.89 -3.52
CA ASP A 395 12.48 15.76 -4.54
C ASP A 395 12.85 17.25 -4.33
N GLY A 396 13.50 17.58 -3.21
CA GLY A 396 14.08 18.89 -2.92
C GLY A 396 15.61 18.84 -2.69
N PRO A 397 16.23 20.02 -2.46
CA PRO A 397 17.68 20.11 -2.26
C PRO A 397 18.11 19.55 -0.91
N VAL A 398 19.31 18.96 -0.87
CA VAL A 398 19.98 18.47 0.34
C VAL A 398 21.16 19.39 0.63
N HIS A 399 21.11 20.13 1.75
CA HIS A 399 22.15 21.10 2.08
C HIS A 399 22.52 21.12 3.57
N ALA A 400 23.74 21.58 3.82
CA ALA A 400 24.25 21.90 5.14
C ALA A 400 23.56 23.16 5.69
N PRO A 401 23.58 23.36 7.02
CA PRO A 401 23.12 24.58 7.63
C PRO A 401 24.23 25.61 7.56
N ASP A 402 24.26 26.35 6.47
CA ASP A 402 24.92 27.64 6.35
C ASP A 402 24.14 28.44 5.29
N ASN A 403 24.16 29.77 5.36
CA ASN A 403 23.35 30.67 4.52
C ASN A 403 23.56 30.54 2.99
N ASP A 404 24.37 29.59 2.54
CA ASP A 404 24.46 29.18 1.15
C ASP A 404 23.58 27.93 0.93
N THR A 405 22.41 28.13 0.32
CA THR A 405 21.46 27.07 -0.01
C THR A 405 22.04 26.01 -0.97
N ALA A 406 23.25 26.21 -1.48
CA ALA A 406 23.98 25.25 -2.32
C ALA A 406 25.03 24.40 -1.56
N ALA A 407 25.38 24.70 -0.31
CA ALA A 407 26.44 23.97 0.37
C ALA A 407 25.97 22.55 0.78
N PRO A 408 26.66 21.45 0.40
CA PRO A 408 26.29 20.10 0.79
C PRO A 408 26.74 19.77 2.23
N PRO A 409 26.11 18.78 2.91
CA PRO A 409 26.48 18.32 4.26
C PRO A 409 27.98 17.96 4.41
N ASP A 410 28.52 18.10 5.64
CA ASP A 410 29.94 18.00 6.01
C ASP A 410 30.55 16.58 5.96
N GLY A 411 29.92 15.68 5.21
CA GLY A 411 30.20 14.26 5.17
C GLY A 411 28.91 13.45 5.21
N GLY A 412 28.95 12.24 4.65
CA GLY A 412 27.77 11.41 4.53
C GLY A 412 27.86 10.41 3.38
N CYS A 413 26.85 9.57 3.24
CA CYS A 413 26.76 8.57 2.19
C CYS A 413 25.32 8.43 1.71
N LEU A 414 25.11 8.63 0.41
CA LEU A 414 23.84 8.34 -0.26
C LEU A 414 24.04 7.10 -1.15
N ARG A 415 23.24 6.06 -0.91
CA ARG A 415 23.27 4.81 -1.69
C ARG A 415 21.90 4.47 -2.24
N TYR A 416 21.84 3.96 -3.47
CA TYR A 416 20.59 3.52 -4.12
C TYR A 416 19.48 4.57 -4.02
N SER A 417 19.86 5.85 -4.12
CA SER A 417 19.02 7.00 -3.77
C SER A 417 18.85 7.92 -4.98
N ARG A 418 17.91 8.86 -4.88
CA ARG A 418 17.67 9.88 -5.90
C ARG A 418 17.90 11.28 -5.36
N ILE A 419 18.67 12.09 -6.07
CA ILE A 419 18.88 13.53 -5.79
C ILE A 419 18.49 14.39 -6.98
N LEU A 420 18.43 15.71 -6.80
CA LEU A 420 18.20 16.65 -7.90
C LEU A 420 19.38 16.65 -8.90
N PRO A 421 19.14 16.87 -10.20
CA PRO A 421 20.21 16.89 -11.21
C PRO A 421 21.36 17.86 -10.91
N ASP A 422 21.05 19.02 -10.35
CA ASP A 422 22.02 20.07 -10.05
C ASP A 422 22.56 20.02 -8.60
N GLN A 423 22.26 18.94 -7.87
CA GLN A 423 22.71 18.79 -6.49
C GLN A 423 24.24 18.61 -6.44
N PRO A 424 24.99 19.54 -5.81
CA PRO A 424 26.42 19.34 -5.62
C PRO A 424 26.68 18.16 -4.69
N ALA A 425 27.65 17.33 -5.05
CA ALA A 425 28.07 16.21 -4.21
C ALA A 425 28.88 16.68 -2.99
N GLY A 426 29.79 17.66 -3.18
CA GLY A 426 30.73 18.12 -2.15
C GLY A 426 31.42 16.98 -1.42
N LEU A 427 31.14 16.82 -0.13
CA LEU A 427 31.70 15.77 0.74
C LEU A 427 30.83 14.50 0.83
N LEU A 428 29.65 14.48 0.18
CA LEU A 428 28.79 13.30 0.15
C LEU A 428 29.40 12.21 -0.74
N GLN A 429 29.50 10.99 -0.19
CA GLN A 429 29.80 9.81 -0.99
C GLN A 429 28.53 9.34 -1.70
N LEU A 430 28.55 9.28 -3.03
CA LEU A 430 27.42 8.85 -3.83
C LEU A 430 27.69 7.46 -4.40
N ARG A 431 26.80 6.51 -4.14
CA ARG A 431 26.87 5.14 -4.67
C ARG A 431 25.55 4.73 -5.32
N GLN A 432 25.56 4.47 -6.63
CA GLN A 432 24.34 4.12 -7.38
C GLN A 432 23.20 5.12 -7.14
N VAL A 433 23.51 6.40 -7.31
CA VAL A 433 22.55 7.50 -7.17
C VAL A 433 22.04 7.89 -8.55
N THR A 434 20.73 8.10 -8.66
CA THR A 434 20.07 8.57 -9.89
C THR A 434 19.64 10.03 -9.75
N THR A 435 19.52 10.73 -10.87
CA THR A 435 18.97 12.10 -10.96
C THR A 435 17.66 12.16 -11.72
N GLU A 436 17.16 11.00 -12.19
CA GLU A 436 15.90 10.90 -12.91
C GLU A 436 14.74 11.49 -12.12
N ALA A 437 13.82 12.14 -12.83
CA ALA A 437 12.72 12.85 -12.20
C ALA A 437 11.60 11.88 -11.75
N PRO A 438 11.12 11.96 -10.50
CA PRO A 438 9.96 11.20 -10.06
C PRO A 438 8.67 11.77 -10.65
N ALA A 439 7.74 10.90 -11.05
CA ALA A 439 6.37 11.28 -11.32
C ALA A 439 5.50 10.75 -10.19
N PHE A 440 4.89 11.62 -9.39
CA PHE A 440 3.97 11.22 -8.33
C PHE A 440 2.52 11.28 -8.81
N PHE A 441 1.63 10.49 -8.20
CA PHE A 441 0.19 10.70 -8.38
C PHE A 441 -0.26 12.03 -7.78
N SER A 442 0.31 12.43 -6.64
CA SER A 442 0.14 13.76 -6.03
C SER A 442 1.32 14.11 -5.14
N ARG A 443 1.59 15.42 -5.04
CA ARG A 443 2.51 16.03 -4.07
C ARG A 443 1.77 16.78 -2.96
N ASP A 444 0.44 16.87 -3.05
CA ASP A 444 -0.39 17.62 -2.13
C ASP A 444 -0.52 16.84 -0.82
N PHE A 445 -0.11 17.45 0.28
CA PHE A 445 -0.22 16.86 1.60
C PHE A 445 -1.48 17.40 2.29
N PRO A 446 -2.30 16.58 2.97
CA PRO A 446 -2.25 15.12 3.13
C PRO A 446 -3.19 14.37 2.16
N ALA A 447 -2.94 14.41 0.84
CA ALA A 447 -3.77 13.68 -0.13
C ALA A 447 -3.56 12.16 -0.04
N ARG A 448 -4.59 11.39 -0.44
CA ARG A 448 -4.61 9.91 -0.36
C ARG A 448 -3.36 9.21 -0.91
N HIS A 449 -2.85 9.69 -2.04
CA HIS A 449 -1.77 9.07 -2.81
C HIS A 449 -0.52 9.97 -2.86
N VAL A 450 -0.35 10.83 -1.85
CA VAL A 450 0.81 11.71 -1.73
C VAL A 450 2.10 10.91 -1.69
N GLY A 451 3.09 11.31 -2.51
CA GLY A 451 4.40 10.66 -2.58
C GLY A 451 4.41 9.26 -3.22
N VAL A 452 3.27 8.74 -3.68
CA VAL A 452 3.20 7.45 -4.38
C VAL A 452 3.68 7.61 -5.82
N LEU A 453 4.64 6.79 -6.24
CA LEU A 453 5.20 6.82 -7.60
C LEU A 453 4.16 6.36 -8.63
N SER A 454 4.03 7.16 -9.69
CA SER A 454 3.22 6.87 -10.86
C SER A 454 3.93 5.90 -11.79
N PRO A 455 3.20 5.05 -12.53
CA PRO A 455 3.68 4.31 -13.69
C PRO A 455 4.47 5.11 -14.72
N ALA A 456 4.29 6.44 -14.77
CA ALA A 456 5.04 7.34 -15.63
C ALA A 456 6.49 7.57 -15.19
N THR A 457 6.85 7.16 -13.97
CA THR A 457 8.18 7.34 -13.40
C THR A 457 9.22 6.50 -14.14
N HIS A 458 10.41 7.05 -14.28
CA HIS A 458 11.53 6.35 -14.91
C HIS A 458 11.87 5.05 -14.15
N PRO A 459 12.20 3.93 -14.84
CA PRO A 459 12.53 2.66 -14.20
C PRO A 459 13.65 2.75 -13.16
N ALA A 460 14.58 3.69 -13.31
CA ALA A 460 15.66 3.94 -12.34
C ALA A 460 15.17 4.27 -10.92
N LEU A 461 13.93 4.71 -10.74
CA LEU A 461 13.32 4.87 -9.41
C LEU A 461 12.42 3.69 -9.03
N LEU A 462 11.80 3.03 -10.01
CA LEU A 462 10.86 1.92 -9.77
C LEU A 462 11.56 0.59 -9.43
N THR A 463 12.82 0.43 -9.86
CA THR A 463 13.65 -0.76 -9.63
C THR A 463 15.08 -0.40 -9.21
N GLY A 464 15.27 0.78 -8.63
CA GLY A 464 16.59 1.35 -8.33
C GLY A 464 17.13 1.08 -6.92
N ALA A 465 16.33 0.44 -6.06
CA ALA A 465 16.75 0.05 -4.71
C ALA A 465 17.79 -1.08 -4.73
N GLU A 466 18.45 -1.33 -3.60
CA GLU A 466 19.48 -2.38 -3.49
C GLU A 466 18.94 -3.77 -3.84
N ASP A 467 17.69 -4.05 -3.49
CA ASP A 467 17.01 -5.31 -3.77
C ASP A 467 16.28 -5.35 -5.13
N GLY A 468 16.45 -4.31 -5.97
CA GLY A 468 15.75 -4.14 -7.24
C GLY A 468 14.31 -3.62 -7.11
N GLY A 469 13.87 -3.23 -5.92
CA GLY A 469 12.59 -2.57 -5.67
C GLY A 469 12.59 -1.07 -5.96
N GLU A 470 11.50 -0.39 -5.57
CA GLU A 470 11.38 1.05 -5.76
C GLU A 470 12.12 1.84 -4.67
N ILE A 471 12.59 3.04 -5.03
CA ILE A 471 13.23 3.99 -4.12
C ILE A 471 12.16 4.86 -3.43
N GLY A 472 12.37 5.18 -2.15
CA GLY A 472 11.57 6.14 -1.40
C GLY A 472 10.65 5.50 -0.36
N ALA A 473 9.69 6.30 0.14
CA ALA A 473 8.80 5.99 1.25
C ALA A 473 8.04 4.66 1.14
N PHE A 474 7.80 4.20 -0.09
CA PHE A 474 7.02 3.00 -0.39
C PHE A 474 7.90 1.80 -0.78
N HIS A 475 9.22 1.87 -0.58
CA HIS A 475 10.16 0.78 -0.82
C HIS A 475 9.71 -0.53 -0.16
N GLU A 476 9.40 -0.51 1.14
CA GLU A 476 8.91 -1.69 1.86
C GLU A 476 7.49 -2.12 1.45
N ALA A 477 6.67 -1.19 0.95
CA ALA A 477 5.32 -1.47 0.46
C ALA A 477 5.31 -2.10 -0.95
N ARG A 478 6.42 -1.96 -1.70
CA ARG A 478 6.69 -2.66 -2.97
C ARG A 478 5.60 -2.45 -4.03
N HIS A 479 4.97 -1.28 -4.10
CA HIS A 479 3.91 -0.96 -5.06
C HIS A 479 4.33 -1.20 -6.52
N ALA A 480 5.56 -0.80 -6.89
CA ALA A 480 6.07 -1.03 -8.24
C ALA A 480 6.20 -2.52 -8.57
N ALA A 481 6.76 -3.31 -7.64
CA ALA A 481 6.93 -4.75 -7.80
C ALA A 481 5.60 -5.50 -7.80
N VAL A 482 4.64 -5.09 -6.94
CA VAL A 482 3.27 -5.63 -6.91
C VAL A 482 2.58 -5.42 -8.26
N ARG A 483 2.70 -4.22 -8.85
CA ARG A 483 2.14 -3.94 -10.18
C ARG A 483 2.76 -4.82 -11.27
N SER A 484 4.06 -5.04 -11.24
CA SER A 484 4.74 -5.97 -12.17
C SER A 484 4.25 -7.40 -11.97
N ALA A 485 4.14 -7.84 -10.72
CA ALA A 485 3.66 -9.18 -10.36
C ALA A 485 2.22 -9.42 -10.86
N ILE A 486 1.33 -8.43 -10.71
CA ILE A 486 -0.04 -8.49 -11.27
C ILE A 486 0.03 -8.67 -12.79
N HIS A 487 0.79 -7.83 -13.50
CA HIS A 487 0.91 -7.90 -14.95
C HIS A 487 1.42 -9.28 -15.42
N ASP A 488 2.48 -9.77 -14.77
CA ASP A 488 3.10 -11.04 -15.09
C ASP A 488 2.18 -12.22 -14.80
N LYS A 489 1.47 -12.20 -13.67
CA LYS A 489 0.50 -13.25 -13.35
C LYS A 489 -0.65 -13.24 -14.33
N LEU A 490 -1.27 -12.09 -14.60
CA LEU A 490 -2.42 -12.00 -15.50
C LEU A 490 -2.07 -12.53 -16.90
N SER A 491 -0.86 -12.26 -17.38
CA SER A 491 -0.37 -12.78 -18.67
C SER A 491 -0.43 -14.31 -18.78
N ASP A 492 -0.25 -15.04 -17.67
CA ASP A 492 -0.36 -16.51 -17.65
C ASP A 492 -1.81 -17.00 -17.75
N PHE A 493 -2.79 -16.16 -17.39
CA PHE A 493 -4.22 -16.51 -17.30
C PHE A 493 -5.09 -15.90 -18.40
N LEU A 494 -4.50 -15.11 -19.30
CA LEU A 494 -5.19 -14.60 -20.48
C LEU A 494 -5.34 -15.68 -21.56
N PRO A 495 -6.39 -15.57 -22.42
CA PRO A 495 -6.47 -16.34 -23.65
C PRO A 495 -5.31 -16.00 -24.60
N VAL A 496 -4.97 -16.94 -25.49
CA VAL A 496 -3.88 -16.75 -26.46
C VAL A 496 -4.09 -15.50 -27.31
N GLY A 497 -3.08 -14.65 -27.39
CA GLY A 497 -3.08 -13.42 -28.18
C GLY A 497 -3.80 -12.24 -27.54
N GLN A 498 -4.27 -12.35 -26.30
CA GLN A 498 -4.72 -11.22 -25.49
C GLN A 498 -3.55 -10.65 -24.67
N GLU A 499 -3.54 -9.34 -24.48
CA GLU A 499 -2.58 -8.63 -23.63
C GLU A 499 -3.35 -7.82 -22.57
N VAL A 500 -2.88 -7.84 -21.32
CA VAL A 500 -3.44 -6.99 -20.27
C VAL A 500 -2.78 -5.62 -20.30
N VAL A 501 -3.56 -4.59 -19.96
CA VAL A 501 -3.05 -3.24 -19.72
C VAL A 501 -3.49 -2.81 -18.33
N LEU A 502 -2.52 -2.49 -17.48
CA LEU A 502 -2.77 -1.96 -16.13
C LEU A 502 -2.86 -0.44 -16.20
N ILE A 503 -4.02 0.11 -15.85
CA ILE A 503 -4.31 1.53 -15.95
C ILE A 503 -4.60 2.06 -14.54
N PRO A 504 -3.75 2.94 -13.97
CA PRO A 504 -4.07 3.58 -12.71
C PRO A 504 -5.19 4.61 -12.91
N ASP A 505 -6.25 4.52 -12.12
CA ASP A 505 -7.42 5.38 -12.25
C ASP A 505 -7.90 5.91 -10.90
N ILE A 506 -7.66 7.21 -10.69
CA ILE A 506 -8.07 7.93 -9.47
C ILE A 506 -9.60 7.93 -9.33
N ARG A 507 -10.36 7.83 -10.43
CA ARG A 507 -11.84 7.87 -10.38
C ARG A 507 -12.44 6.70 -9.62
N LEU A 508 -11.75 5.55 -9.53
CA LEU A 508 -12.20 4.41 -8.72
C LEU A 508 -12.31 4.74 -7.23
N THR A 509 -11.53 5.72 -6.77
CA THR A 509 -11.57 6.18 -5.37
C THR A 509 -12.66 7.22 -5.11
N ALA A 510 -13.21 7.84 -6.17
CA ALA A 510 -14.23 8.87 -6.07
C ALA A 510 -15.60 8.25 -5.82
N GLU A 511 -16.48 9.00 -5.15
CA GLU A 511 -17.85 8.54 -4.96
C GLU A 511 -18.60 8.48 -6.31
N PRO A 512 -19.36 7.40 -6.57
CA PRO A 512 -20.27 7.36 -7.70
C PRO A 512 -21.26 8.52 -7.65
N TRP A 513 -21.60 9.07 -8.81
CA TRP A 513 -22.49 10.23 -8.84
C TRP A 513 -23.91 9.87 -8.48
N SER A 514 -24.47 10.58 -7.50
CA SER A 514 -25.89 10.55 -7.18
C SER A 514 -26.56 11.78 -7.81
N PRO A 515 -27.65 11.62 -8.59
CA PRO A 515 -28.43 12.76 -9.03
C PRO A 515 -29.00 13.49 -7.81
N PRO A 516 -29.03 14.84 -7.82
CA PRO A 516 -29.59 15.64 -6.74
C PRO A 516 -31.10 15.43 -6.56
#